data_AF-A0A2X2K2B2-F1
#
_entry.id   AF-A0A2X2K2B2-F1
#
_cell.length_a   1.000
_cell.length_b   1.000
_cell.length_c   1.000
_cell.angle_alpha   90.00
_cell.angle_beta   90.00
_cell.angle_gamma   90.00
#
_symmetry.space_group_name_H-M   'P 1'
#
loop_
_entity.id
_entity.type
_entity.pdbx_description
1 polymer ?
#
loop_
_entity_poly.entity_id
_entity_poly.type
_entity_poly.pdbx_seq_one_letter_code
_entity_poly.pdbx_strand_id
1 'polypeptide(L)'
;MIWHNKMLKVPTIYITLEPCSHFGSTPPCVNKIIDCKIAKVVYATKDNSLDTHGDETIRDHGIEVECVDDERASQLYQDFFKAKAKQLPQITVKVSASLDGKQANDNGQSQWITNKEVKQDVYKLRHRHDAVLTGRHTVELDDPQYTTRIQDGKNPIKVILSKSGNIHFNQQIYQDESTPIWIYTENPKFNNQSNTY
;
A
#
# COMPACT_ATOMS: atom_id res chain seq x y z
N MET A 1 28.42 9.27 50.04
CA MET A 1 27.55 8.34 49.28
C MET A 1 26.57 9.20 48.48
N ILE A 2 27.01 9.73 47.34
CA ILE A 2 26.24 10.70 46.56
C ILE A 2 25.37 9.90 45.59
N TRP A 3 24.11 9.70 45.98
CA TRP A 3 23.07 9.20 45.09
C TRP A 3 22.91 10.20 43.94
N HIS A 4 23.45 9.87 42.76
CA HIS A 4 23.08 10.54 41.53
C HIS A 4 21.63 10.21 41.24
N ASN A 5 20.72 11.03 41.77
CA ASN A 5 19.31 11.04 41.42
C ASN A 5 19.17 11.62 40.00
N LYS A 6 19.61 10.84 39.01
CA LYS A 6 19.35 11.13 37.60
C LYS A 6 17.85 10.91 37.45
N MET A 7 17.06 11.99 37.53
CA MET A 7 15.61 11.92 37.30
C MET A 7 15.38 11.09 36.04
N LEU A 8 14.82 9.90 36.22
CA LEU A 8 14.40 9.05 35.12
C LEU A 8 13.37 9.89 34.36
N LYS A 9 13.75 10.39 33.19
CA LYS A 9 12.80 11.04 32.28
C LYS A 9 11.74 10.01 32.00
N VAL A 10 10.56 10.22 32.57
CA VAL A 10 9.45 9.31 32.38
C VAL A 10 9.02 9.43 30.92
N PRO A 11 9.15 8.36 30.11
CA PRO A 11 9.06 8.51 28.67
C PRO A 11 7.62 8.78 28.23
N THR A 12 7.47 9.80 27.37
CA THR A 12 6.26 10.05 26.59
C THR A 12 6.49 9.57 25.17
N ILE A 13 5.54 8.85 24.60
CA ILE A 13 5.55 8.45 23.19
C ILE A 13 4.51 9.25 22.42
N TYR A 14 4.90 9.69 21.22
CA TYR A 14 4.02 10.39 20.28
C TYR A 14 3.84 9.50 19.05
N ILE A 15 2.59 9.21 18.71
CA ILE A 15 2.23 8.26 17.64
C ILE A 15 1.17 8.90 16.75
N THR A 16 1.22 8.65 15.45
CA THR A 16 0.27 9.27 14.51
C THR A 16 -1.11 8.61 14.51
N LEU A 17 -1.22 7.36 14.98
CA LEU A 17 -2.45 6.57 15.03
C LEU A 17 -2.53 5.88 16.40
N GLU A 18 -3.75 5.59 16.86
CA GLU A 18 -3.98 4.81 18.07
C GLU A 18 -3.15 3.50 18.08
N PRO A 19 -2.48 3.15 19.20
CA PRO A 19 -1.77 1.88 19.32
C PRO A 19 -2.70 0.66 19.17
N CYS A 20 -2.29 -0.32 18.36
CA CYS A 20 -3.10 -1.52 18.17
C CYS A 20 -3.18 -2.38 19.45
N SER A 21 -4.38 -2.94 19.70
CA SER A 21 -4.65 -3.87 20.81
C SER A 21 -4.93 -5.31 20.38
N HIS A 22 -4.97 -5.60 19.09
CA HIS A 22 -5.25 -6.94 18.55
C HIS A 22 -3.98 -7.76 18.33
N PHE A 23 -4.06 -9.07 18.50
CA PHE A 23 -2.97 -9.99 18.19
C PHE A 23 -2.93 -10.30 16.69
N GLY A 24 -1.86 -9.89 16.02
CA GLY A 24 -1.56 -10.23 14.64
C GLY A 24 -0.39 -11.23 14.55
N SER A 25 0.49 -11.06 13.57
CA SER A 25 1.73 -11.85 13.46
C SER A 25 2.70 -11.58 14.62
N THR A 26 2.60 -10.41 15.24
CA THR A 26 3.35 -10.03 16.44
C THR A 26 2.38 -9.61 17.55
N PRO A 27 2.80 -9.62 18.83
CA PRO A 27 2.00 -9.07 19.92
C PRO A 27 1.60 -7.60 19.70
N PRO A 28 0.49 -7.14 20.29
CA PRO A 28 0.00 -5.78 20.15
C PRO A 28 0.98 -4.70 20.61
N CYS A 29 0.88 -3.50 20.04
CA CYS A 29 1.66 -2.34 20.47
C CYS A 29 1.40 -1.98 21.94
N VAL A 30 0.15 -2.12 22.41
CA VAL A 30 -0.21 -1.83 23.81
C VAL A 30 0.64 -2.63 24.81
N ASN A 31 0.90 -3.91 24.54
CA ASN A 31 1.76 -4.74 25.39
C ASN A 31 3.16 -4.14 25.51
N LYS A 32 3.73 -3.69 24.39
CA LYS A 32 5.08 -3.11 24.38
C LYS A 32 5.15 -1.78 25.10
N ILE A 33 4.10 -0.95 24.97
CA ILE A 33 3.98 0.32 25.70
C ILE A 33 3.98 0.07 27.22
N ILE A 34 3.21 -0.92 27.68
CA ILE A 34 3.14 -1.32 29.09
C ILE A 34 4.49 -1.88 29.57
N ASP A 35 5.09 -2.82 28.82
CA ASP A 35 6.38 -3.45 29.15
C ASP A 35 7.50 -2.41 29.26
N CYS A 36 7.50 -1.41 28.38
CA CYS A 36 8.48 -0.32 28.36
C CYS A 36 8.25 0.72 29.47
N LYS A 37 7.18 0.60 30.26
CA LYS A 37 6.82 1.53 31.33
C LYS A 37 6.73 2.97 30.83
N ILE A 38 6.11 3.15 29.66
CA ILE A 38 5.73 4.47 29.13
C ILE A 38 4.74 5.10 30.12
N ALA A 39 4.91 6.38 30.45
CA ALA A 39 3.97 7.06 31.35
C ALA A 39 2.91 7.87 30.64
N LYS A 40 3.20 8.32 29.42
CA LYS A 40 2.23 9.06 28.61
C LYS A 40 2.28 8.64 27.15
N VAL A 41 1.11 8.39 26.58
CA VAL A 41 0.91 8.14 25.15
C VAL A 41 0.09 9.30 24.59
N VAL A 42 0.65 9.98 23.60
CA VAL A 42 -0.06 10.99 22.82
C VAL A 42 -0.25 10.44 21.42
N TYR A 43 -1.49 10.34 20.95
CA TYR A 43 -1.77 9.89 19.58
C TYR A 43 -2.62 10.89 18.80
N ALA A 44 -2.43 10.93 17.49
CA ALA A 44 -2.99 11.98 16.65
C ALA A 44 -4.40 11.69 16.10
N THR A 45 -4.71 10.44 15.78
CA THR A 45 -6.07 10.02 15.35
C THR A 45 -6.43 8.67 15.95
N LYS A 46 -7.71 8.49 16.26
CA LYS A 46 -8.29 7.20 16.67
C LYS A 46 -8.26 6.22 15.49
N ASP A 47 -7.99 4.94 15.74
CA ASP A 47 -8.12 3.90 14.72
C ASP A 47 -9.57 3.41 14.66
N ASN A 48 -10.20 3.47 13.48
CA ASN A 48 -11.55 2.96 13.24
C ASN A 48 -11.58 1.79 12.23
N SER A 49 -10.40 1.29 11.85
CA SER A 49 -10.28 0.22 10.85
C SER A 49 -10.61 -1.16 11.42
N LEU A 50 -10.53 -1.31 12.74
CA LEU A 50 -10.83 -2.51 13.50
C LEU A 50 -11.52 -2.09 14.80
N ASP A 51 -12.26 -3.03 15.38
CA ASP A 51 -12.85 -2.86 16.71
C ASP A 51 -11.76 -3.07 17.77
N THR A 52 -10.98 -2.01 18.03
CA THR A 52 -9.85 -2.03 18.98
C THR A 52 -9.95 -0.89 19.99
N HIS A 53 -9.64 -1.21 21.24
CA HIS A 53 -9.69 -0.32 22.39
C HIS A 53 -8.28 -0.11 22.97
N GLY A 54 -7.34 0.31 22.13
CA GLY A 54 -5.94 0.41 22.50
C GLY A 54 -5.68 1.48 23.54
N ASP A 55 -6.29 2.65 23.37
CA ASP A 55 -6.17 3.75 24.32
C ASP A 55 -6.80 3.44 25.68
N GLU A 56 -7.99 2.82 25.72
CA GLU A 56 -8.62 2.31 26.94
C GLU A 56 -7.73 1.29 27.65
N THR A 57 -7.22 0.28 26.91
CA THR A 57 -6.32 -0.73 27.46
C THR A 57 -5.08 -0.11 28.12
N ILE A 58 -4.50 0.92 27.50
CA ILE A 58 -3.36 1.64 28.04
C ILE A 58 -3.75 2.43 29.31
N ARG A 59 -4.89 3.11 29.30
CA ARG A 59 -5.41 3.84 30.49
C ARG A 59 -5.66 2.92 31.68
N ASP A 60 -6.19 1.73 31.44
CA ASP A 60 -6.45 0.73 32.48
C ASP A 60 -5.18 0.24 33.18
N HIS A 61 -4.02 0.39 32.53
CA HIS A 61 -2.69 0.10 33.10
C HIS A 61 -2.03 1.31 33.77
N GLY A 62 -2.78 2.38 34.01
CA GLY A 62 -2.31 3.57 34.74
C GLY A 62 -1.41 4.50 33.92
N ILE A 63 -1.41 4.37 32.60
CA ILE A 63 -0.65 5.21 31.67
C ILE A 63 -1.54 6.36 31.21
N GLU A 64 -1.03 7.58 31.21
CA GLU A 64 -1.77 8.75 30.71
C GLU A 64 -1.93 8.64 29.18
N VAL A 65 -3.13 8.87 28.66
CA VAL A 65 -3.40 8.82 27.22
C VAL A 65 -4.17 10.04 26.73
N GLU A 66 -3.62 10.71 25.73
CA GLU A 66 -4.17 11.91 25.10
C GLU A 66 -4.35 11.68 23.59
N CYS A 67 -5.55 11.95 23.07
CA CYS A 67 -5.79 12.06 21.63
C CYS A 67 -5.79 13.55 21.26
N VAL A 68 -4.91 13.97 20.35
CA VAL A 68 -4.82 15.39 19.95
C VAL A 68 -5.76 15.75 18.80
N ASP A 69 -6.35 14.76 18.12
CA ASP A 69 -7.25 14.92 16.96
C ASP A 69 -6.67 15.86 15.88
N ASP A 70 -5.46 15.56 15.40
CA ASP A 70 -4.76 16.38 14.40
C ASP A 70 -5.32 16.12 13.00
N GLU A 71 -5.78 17.18 12.34
CA GLU A 71 -6.39 17.09 11.01
C GLU A 71 -5.44 16.49 9.96
N ARG A 72 -4.13 16.75 10.03
CA ARG A 72 -3.16 16.22 9.06
C ARG A 72 -3.00 14.72 9.24
N ALA A 73 -3.05 14.23 10.47
CA ALA A 73 -3.04 12.79 10.75
C ALA A 73 -4.34 12.13 10.25
N SER A 74 -5.50 12.74 10.52
CA SER A 74 -6.79 12.24 10.02
C SER A 74 -6.85 12.19 8.50
N GLN A 75 -6.31 13.21 7.81
CA GLN A 75 -6.17 13.23 6.35
C GLN A 75 -5.23 12.11 5.84
N LEU A 76 -4.12 11.86 6.53
CA LEU A 76 -3.17 10.80 6.17
C LEU A 76 -3.81 9.40 6.15
N TYR A 77 -4.68 9.10 7.12
CA TYR A 77 -5.34 7.78 7.23
C TYR A 77 -6.72 7.72 6.58
N GLN A 78 -7.26 8.84 6.08
CA GLN A 78 -8.62 8.93 5.55
C GLN A 78 -8.94 7.87 4.50
N ASP A 79 -8.02 7.68 3.55
CA ASP A 79 -8.20 6.74 2.44
C ASP A 79 -8.12 5.29 2.90
N PHE A 80 -7.29 4.99 3.89
CA PHE A 80 -7.20 3.68 4.53
C PHE A 80 -8.51 3.34 5.26
N PHE A 81 -9.03 4.25 6.07
CA PHE A 81 -10.30 4.05 6.78
C PHE A 81 -11.48 3.88 5.81
N LYS A 82 -11.56 4.71 4.77
CA LYS A 82 -12.59 4.57 3.72
C LYS A 82 -12.50 3.22 3.02
N ALA A 83 -11.29 2.75 2.69
CA ALA A 83 -11.09 1.47 2.02
C ALA A 83 -11.50 0.30 2.92
N LYS A 84 -11.11 0.35 4.20
CA LYS A 84 -11.47 -0.67 5.21
C LYS A 84 -12.97 -0.73 5.45
N ALA A 85 -13.61 0.42 5.67
CA ALA A 85 -15.06 0.49 5.90
C ALA A 85 -15.87 -0.01 4.70
N LYS A 86 -15.44 0.31 3.46
CA LYS A 86 -16.14 -0.10 2.24
C LYS A 86 -15.76 -1.49 1.74
N GLN A 87 -14.69 -2.09 2.27
CA GLN A 87 -14.08 -3.30 1.73
C GLN A 87 -13.76 -3.20 0.23
N LEU A 88 -13.37 -2.01 -0.22
CA LEU A 88 -13.03 -1.72 -1.60
C LEU A 88 -11.65 -1.06 -1.66
N PRO A 89 -10.81 -1.42 -2.64
CA PRO A 89 -9.52 -0.76 -2.81
C PRO A 89 -9.72 0.71 -3.21
N GLN A 90 -8.77 1.56 -2.85
CA GLN A 90 -8.64 2.88 -3.46
C GLN A 90 -8.14 2.72 -4.89
N ILE A 91 -8.73 3.47 -5.83
CA ILE A 91 -8.43 3.35 -7.25
C ILE A 91 -7.85 4.67 -7.75
N THR A 92 -6.61 4.62 -8.25
CA THR A 92 -6.01 5.71 -9.02
C THR A 92 -6.04 5.35 -10.50
N VAL A 93 -6.67 6.18 -11.32
CA VAL A 93 -6.61 6.07 -12.79
C VAL A 93 -5.50 6.97 -13.31
N LYS A 94 -4.48 6.36 -13.93
CA LYS A 94 -3.36 7.08 -14.56
C LYS A 94 -3.50 7.01 -16.07
N VAL A 95 -3.56 8.18 -16.72
CA VAL A 95 -3.57 8.31 -18.18
C VAL A 95 -2.36 9.11 -18.64
N SER A 96 -1.77 8.73 -19.77
CA SER A 96 -0.78 9.54 -20.48
C SER A 96 -1.31 9.82 -21.88
N ALA A 97 -1.40 11.09 -22.24
CA ALA A 97 -1.94 11.51 -23.52
C ALA A 97 -1.17 12.72 -24.05
N SER A 98 -1.24 12.92 -25.37
CA SER A 98 -0.88 14.18 -26.02
C SER A 98 -1.82 15.31 -25.60
N LEU A 99 -1.50 16.55 -25.99
CA LEU A 99 -2.32 17.72 -25.67
C LEU A 99 -3.75 17.62 -26.22
N ASP A 100 -3.93 16.97 -27.36
CA ASP A 100 -5.21 16.70 -28.00
C ASP A 100 -5.87 15.37 -27.52
N GLY A 101 -5.35 14.78 -26.44
CA GLY A 101 -5.98 13.64 -25.75
C GLY A 101 -5.71 12.26 -26.36
N LYS A 102 -4.71 12.13 -27.23
CA LYS A 102 -4.37 10.85 -27.89
C LYS A 102 -3.36 10.06 -27.07
N GLN A 103 -3.57 8.75 -26.98
CA GLN A 103 -2.68 7.82 -26.24
C GLN A 103 -1.75 7.01 -27.16
N ALA A 104 -1.93 7.14 -28.47
CA ALA A 104 -1.08 6.59 -29.52
C ALA A 104 -1.28 7.39 -30.81
N ASN A 105 -0.35 7.29 -31.75
CA ASN A 105 -0.57 7.80 -33.10
C ASN A 105 -1.47 6.87 -33.93
N ASP A 106 -1.78 7.26 -35.17
CA ASP A 106 -2.65 6.48 -36.08
C ASP A 106 -2.08 5.10 -36.45
N ASN A 107 -0.78 4.89 -36.24
CA ASN A 107 -0.09 3.61 -36.42
C ASN A 107 0.00 2.79 -35.12
N GLY A 108 -0.66 3.23 -34.03
CA GLY A 108 -0.66 2.54 -32.74
C GLY A 108 0.60 2.73 -31.89
N GLN A 109 1.53 3.61 -32.26
CA GLN A 109 2.73 3.86 -31.46
C GLN A 109 2.38 4.76 -30.26
N SER A 110 2.54 4.20 -29.06
CA SER A 110 2.21 4.83 -27.76
C SER A 110 3.45 5.33 -27.00
N GLN A 111 4.65 5.02 -27.49
CA GLN A 111 5.88 5.31 -26.78
C GLN A 111 6.28 6.80 -26.86
N TRP A 112 6.86 7.29 -25.77
CA TRP A 112 7.47 8.63 -25.67
C TRP A 112 6.51 9.82 -25.80
N ILE A 113 5.20 9.61 -25.54
CA ILE A 113 4.23 10.70 -25.35
C ILE A 113 4.62 11.59 -24.17
N THR A 114 5.17 11.01 -23.09
CA THR A 114 5.61 11.73 -21.90
C THR A 114 7.12 11.64 -21.69
N ASN A 115 7.67 12.60 -20.95
CA ASN A 115 9.09 12.70 -20.64
C ASN A 115 9.54 11.74 -19.52
N LYS A 116 10.83 11.83 -19.14
CA LYS A 116 11.46 10.96 -18.13
C LYS A 116 10.95 11.28 -16.72
N GLU A 117 10.64 12.53 -16.44
CA GLU A 117 10.13 13.03 -15.17
C GLU A 117 8.78 12.38 -14.86
N VAL A 118 7.87 12.34 -15.83
CA VAL A 118 6.59 11.64 -15.69
C VAL A 118 6.78 10.14 -15.43
N LYS A 119 7.80 9.50 -16.03
CA LYS A 119 8.10 8.08 -15.76
C LYS A 119 8.53 7.87 -14.29
N GLN A 120 9.30 8.78 -13.72
CA GLN A 120 9.68 8.73 -12.29
C GLN A 120 8.46 8.83 -11.38
N ASP A 121 7.49 9.67 -11.72
CA ASP A 121 6.26 9.78 -10.92
C ASP A 121 5.40 8.52 -11.02
N VAL A 122 5.36 7.88 -12.20
CA VAL A 122 4.70 6.57 -12.37
C VAL A 122 5.37 5.49 -11.53
N TYR A 123 6.70 5.49 -11.42
CA TYR A 123 7.43 4.56 -10.56
C TYR A 123 7.05 4.73 -9.08
N LYS A 124 6.97 5.97 -8.61
CA LYS A 124 6.48 6.28 -7.25
C LYS A 124 5.03 5.88 -7.06
N LEU A 125 4.19 6.05 -8.09
CA LEU A 125 2.79 5.64 -8.03
C LEU A 125 2.70 4.12 -7.84
N ARG A 126 3.43 3.35 -8.65
CA ARG A 126 3.48 1.89 -8.56
C ARG A 126 4.02 1.41 -7.21
N HIS A 127 5.01 2.11 -6.64
CA HIS A 127 5.56 1.78 -5.32
C HIS A 127 4.54 1.96 -4.18
N ARG A 128 3.67 2.97 -4.28
CA ARG A 128 2.65 3.28 -3.29
C ARG A 128 1.37 2.45 -3.43
N HIS A 129 1.21 1.71 -4.53
CA HIS A 129 0.02 0.89 -4.77
C HIS A 129 0.35 -0.58 -4.58
N ASP A 130 -0.58 -1.34 -4.02
CA ASP A 130 -0.43 -2.78 -3.87
C ASP A 130 -0.56 -3.54 -5.19
N ALA A 131 -1.28 -2.97 -6.16
CA ALA A 131 -1.52 -3.57 -7.46
C ALA A 131 -1.54 -2.55 -8.60
N VAL A 132 -1.18 -3.02 -9.79
CA VAL A 132 -1.40 -2.33 -11.07
C VAL A 132 -2.34 -3.18 -11.91
N LEU A 133 -3.45 -2.58 -12.36
CA LEU A 133 -4.45 -3.23 -13.20
C LEU A 133 -4.29 -2.78 -14.64
N THR A 134 -4.32 -3.74 -15.57
CA THR A 134 -4.27 -3.49 -17.01
C THR A 134 -5.16 -4.45 -17.79
N GLY A 135 -5.50 -4.11 -19.03
CA GLY A 135 -6.16 -5.02 -19.96
C GLY A 135 -5.15 -5.84 -20.77
N ARG A 136 -5.52 -7.06 -21.19
CA ARG A 136 -4.64 -7.93 -22.00
C ARG A 136 -4.07 -7.25 -23.24
N HIS A 137 -4.85 -6.36 -23.87
CA HIS A 137 -4.46 -5.74 -25.13
C HIS A 137 -3.28 -4.78 -24.95
N THR A 138 -3.23 -4.05 -23.84
CA THR A 138 -2.06 -3.24 -23.49
C THR A 138 -0.83 -4.12 -23.27
N VAL A 139 -1.00 -5.29 -22.65
CA VAL A 139 0.12 -6.24 -22.47
C VAL A 139 0.63 -6.74 -23.83
N GLU A 140 -0.28 -7.05 -24.75
CA GLU A 140 0.05 -7.53 -26.09
C GLU A 140 0.75 -6.50 -26.97
N LEU A 141 0.33 -5.23 -26.90
CA LEU A 141 0.86 -4.17 -27.76
C LEU A 141 2.13 -3.53 -27.20
N ASP A 142 2.20 -3.32 -25.87
CA ASP A 142 3.25 -2.51 -25.26
C ASP A 142 4.32 -3.34 -24.52
N ASP A 143 4.10 -4.65 -24.34
CA ASP A 143 4.97 -5.57 -23.58
C ASP A 143 5.50 -4.98 -22.24
N PRO A 144 4.62 -4.47 -21.36
CA PRO A 144 5.01 -3.69 -20.19
C PRO A 144 5.45 -4.59 -19.01
N GLN A 145 6.45 -4.15 -18.24
CA GLN A 145 6.86 -4.86 -17.02
C GLN A 145 6.07 -4.48 -15.75
N TYR A 146 5.50 -3.27 -15.71
CA TYR A 146 4.84 -2.66 -14.53
C TYR A 146 5.65 -2.66 -13.21
N THR A 147 6.98 -2.72 -13.28
CA THR A 147 7.86 -2.59 -12.11
C THR A 147 8.00 -1.14 -11.65
N THR A 148 8.45 -0.96 -10.41
CA THR A 148 8.76 0.38 -9.86
C THR A 148 10.10 0.90 -10.31
N ARG A 149 11.13 0.05 -10.49
CA ARG A 149 12.50 0.47 -10.82
C ARG A 149 13.08 1.48 -9.81
N ILE A 150 12.59 1.43 -8.57
CA ILE A 150 13.12 2.18 -7.42
C ILE A 150 13.97 1.22 -6.60
N GLN A 151 15.17 1.63 -6.22
CA GLN A 151 16.04 0.85 -5.33
C GLN A 151 15.31 0.57 -4.01
N ASP A 152 15.29 -0.69 -3.58
CA ASP A 152 14.55 -1.18 -2.41
C ASP A 152 13.03 -0.89 -2.46
N GLY A 153 12.52 -0.59 -3.66
CA GLY A 153 11.11 -0.32 -3.91
C GLY A 153 10.29 -1.61 -3.99
N LYS A 154 9.10 -1.59 -3.39
CA LYS A 154 8.08 -2.64 -3.53
C LYS A 154 7.46 -2.63 -4.94
N ASN A 155 7.59 -3.73 -5.68
CA ASN A 155 6.81 -3.93 -6.91
C ASN A 155 5.34 -4.24 -6.58
N PRO A 156 4.38 -3.72 -7.37
CA PRO A 156 2.96 -4.02 -7.18
C PRO A 156 2.60 -5.40 -7.77
N ILE A 157 1.55 -6.02 -7.25
CA ILE A 157 0.87 -7.16 -7.90
C ILE A 157 0.41 -6.72 -9.28
N LYS A 158 0.57 -7.58 -10.29
CA LYS A 158 0.08 -7.29 -11.65
C LYS A 158 -1.29 -7.93 -11.82
N VAL A 159 -2.32 -7.14 -12.09
CA VAL A 159 -3.69 -7.62 -12.34
C VAL A 159 -4.01 -7.43 -13.82
N ILE A 160 -4.31 -8.52 -14.51
CA ILE A 160 -4.58 -8.53 -15.95
C ILE A 160 -6.03 -8.93 -16.18
N LEU A 161 -6.77 -8.06 -16.88
CA LEU A 161 -8.13 -8.34 -17.32
C LEU A 161 -8.12 -8.91 -18.74
N SER A 162 -8.62 -10.14 -18.89
CA SER A 162 -8.69 -10.84 -20.17
C SER A 162 -9.99 -11.61 -20.29
N LYS A 163 -10.97 -11.08 -21.03
CA LYS A 163 -12.28 -11.75 -21.21
C LYS A 163 -12.13 -13.18 -21.77
N SER A 164 -11.29 -13.37 -22.79
CA SER A 164 -11.11 -14.66 -23.48
C SER A 164 -10.17 -15.63 -22.75
N GLY A 165 -9.33 -15.15 -21.82
CA GLY A 165 -8.24 -15.95 -21.26
C GLY A 165 -7.12 -16.26 -22.25
N ASN A 166 -7.13 -15.68 -23.46
CA ASN A 166 -6.01 -15.82 -24.39
C ASN A 166 -4.87 -14.94 -23.88
N ILE A 167 -3.78 -15.57 -23.45
CA ILE A 167 -2.62 -14.92 -22.84
C ILE A 167 -1.36 -15.45 -23.52
N HIS A 168 -0.47 -14.54 -23.92
CA HIS A 168 0.84 -14.89 -24.48
C HIS A 168 1.91 -14.79 -23.39
N PHE A 169 2.20 -15.91 -22.72
CA PHE A 169 3.10 -15.95 -21.55
C PHE A 169 4.58 -15.63 -21.86
N ASN A 170 4.95 -15.43 -23.13
CA ASN A 170 6.30 -15.04 -23.54
C ASN A 170 6.61 -13.53 -23.39
N GLN A 171 5.67 -12.74 -22.89
CA GLN A 171 5.82 -11.30 -22.65
C GLN A 171 6.65 -11.00 -21.39
N GLN A 172 7.31 -9.84 -21.37
CA GLN A 172 8.20 -9.35 -20.29
C GLN A 172 7.49 -9.29 -18.93
N ILE A 173 6.19 -9.02 -18.91
CA ILE A 173 5.40 -8.96 -17.68
C ILE A 173 5.46 -10.28 -16.88
N TYR A 174 5.53 -11.42 -17.57
CA TYR A 174 5.49 -12.78 -17.01
C TYR A 174 6.88 -13.34 -16.68
N GLN A 175 7.95 -12.70 -17.16
CA GLN A 175 9.33 -13.13 -16.87
C GLN A 175 9.81 -12.64 -15.49
N ASP A 176 9.09 -11.71 -14.87
CA ASP A 176 9.40 -11.17 -13.56
C ASP A 176 8.53 -11.83 -12.48
N GLU A 177 9.14 -12.80 -11.79
CA GLU A 177 8.55 -13.57 -10.70
C GLU A 177 8.61 -12.88 -9.32
N SER A 178 9.10 -11.63 -9.25
CA SER A 178 9.23 -10.91 -7.96
C SER A 178 7.88 -10.62 -7.29
N THR A 179 6.79 -10.64 -8.05
CA THR A 179 5.43 -10.36 -7.56
C THR A 179 4.40 -11.27 -8.23
N PRO A 180 3.31 -11.61 -7.53
CA PRO A 180 2.21 -12.35 -8.14
C PRO A 180 1.59 -11.64 -9.34
N ILE A 181 1.12 -12.44 -10.29
CA ILE A 181 0.31 -12.01 -11.43
C ILE A 181 -1.07 -12.64 -11.29
N TRP A 182 -2.11 -11.81 -11.25
CA TRP A 182 -3.50 -12.24 -11.18
C TRP A 182 -4.19 -12.00 -12.51
N ILE A 183 -4.75 -13.05 -13.11
CA ILE A 183 -5.45 -12.98 -14.38
C ILE A 183 -6.93 -13.22 -14.12
N TYR A 184 -7.77 -12.23 -14.43
CA TYR A 184 -9.21 -12.34 -14.35
C TYR A 184 -9.78 -12.57 -15.74
N THR A 185 -10.57 -13.64 -15.89
CA THR A 185 -11.15 -14.09 -17.15
C THR A 185 -12.53 -14.69 -16.99
N GLU A 186 -13.35 -14.57 -18.03
CA GLU A 186 -14.65 -15.26 -18.13
C GLU A 186 -14.51 -16.67 -18.72
N ASN A 187 -13.33 -17.04 -19.24
CA ASN A 187 -13.10 -18.34 -19.83
C ASN A 187 -12.96 -19.42 -18.75
N PRO A 188 -13.96 -20.32 -18.56
CA PRO A 188 -13.91 -21.32 -17.51
C PRO A 188 -12.90 -22.44 -17.78
N LYS A 189 -12.38 -22.52 -19.02
CA LYS A 189 -11.33 -23.46 -19.43
C LYS A 189 -9.93 -22.86 -19.33
N PHE A 190 -9.82 -21.62 -18.86
CA PHE A 190 -8.52 -21.01 -18.61
C PHE A 190 -7.82 -21.77 -17.49
N ASN A 191 -6.89 -22.63 -17.87
CA ASN A 191 -5.98 -23.28 -16.96
C ASN A 191 -4.64 -22.57 -17.07
N ASN A 192 -3.97 -22.41 -15.93
CA ASN A 192 -2.62 -21.86 -15.87
C ASN A 192 -1.65 -22.85 -16.53
N GLN A 193 -1.61 -22.88 -17.86
CA GLN A 193 -0.70 -23.73 -18.63
C GLN A 193 0.67 -23.06 -18.76
N SER A 194 1.34 -22.77 -17.65
CA SER A 194 2.80 -22.59 -17.58
C SER A 194 3.26 -22.49 -16.12
N ASN A 195 3.76 -23.61 -15.58
CA ASN A 195 5.03 -23.70 -14.86
C ASN A 195 5.20 -25.16 -14.39
N THR A 196 5.39 -26.04 -15.36
CA THR A 196 6.25 -27.21 -15.15
C THR A 196 7.68 -26.68 -15.32
N TYR A 197 8.35 -26.41 -14.21
CA TYR A 197 9.81 -26.45 -14.16
C TYR A 197 10.23 -27.80 -13.60
#